data_AF-A0A9D4QBZ9-F1
#
_entry.id   AF-A0A9D4QBZ9-F1
#
_cell.length_a   1.000
_cell.length_b   1.000
_cell.length_c   1.000
_cell.angle_alpha   90.00
_cell.angle_beta   90.00
_cell.angle_gamma   90.00
#
_symmetry.space_group_name_H-M   'P 1'
#
loop_
_entity.id
_entity.type
_entity.pdbx_description
1 polymer ?
#
loop_
_entity_poly.entity_id
_entity_poly.type
_entity_poly.pdbx_seq_one_letter_code
_entity_poly.pdbx_strand_id
1 'polypeptide(L)'
;MLRCTLYRKQIDVCHQCGRVGHRMDVCPNPQDRVCRGCGASNPDPNHECTPACRLCGGAHPTADKACKARFKTPYLVKKRRGDRRRAAAEAALELQQQNYDGEFAPASRSSSRSRSRARSAGSRPRQQSQSRSRSRSRTPGPRHGRSSSRRPKQAGHQDPDLPDKVSFADAVKGTPRREANGATASEPSNKRDPRAVALEAVQRENAHLRMVVQQLTQEIREIKLSMAQSSIPKPTSLQTPVANGNHGDAPPAKKPTVRDCRKEQVTVCEWRKEQEMRKLLADVKSAIRNIGVAVNNLTARTDRVESHVDRIETHIGLHPGTSMIPTAGPNVVHNSAISDSAHAQHYDGPPH
;
A
#
# COMPACT_ATOMS: atom_id res chain seq x y z
N MET A 1 -33.29 33.63 -18.09
CA MET A 1 -32.43 32.52 -18.58
C MET A 1 -31.85 31.76 -17.40
N LEU A 2 -32.22 30.50 -17.19
CA LEU A 2 -31.63 29.64 -16.15
C LEU A 2 -30.28 29.12 -16.64
N ARG A 3 -29.18 29.54 -16.00
CA ARG A 3 -27.84 29.02 -16.29
C ARG A 3 -27.71 27.65 -15.61
N CYS A 4 -27.71 26.58 -16.40
CA CYS A 4 -27.51 25.24 -15.91
C CYS A 4 -26.02 25.06 -15.52
N THR A 5 -25.70 25.07 -14.23
CA THR A 5 -24.33 24.83 -13.73
C THR A 5 -24.16 23.37 -13.35
N LEU A 6 -23.11 22.72 -13.88
CA LEU A 6 -22.71 21.37 -13.47
C LEU A 6 -22.49 21.31 -11.95
N TYR A 7 -23.19 20.39 -11.28
CA TYR A 7 -23.03 20.14 -9.86
C TYR A 7 -21.57 19.77 -9.56
N ARG A 8 -20.89 20.62 -8.78
CA ARG A 8 -19.55 20.32 -8.26
C ARG A 8 -19.70 19.66 -6.91
N LYS A 9 -19.18 18.44 -6.76
CA LYS A 9 -19.15 17.73 -5.48
C LYS A 9 -18.45 18.60 -4.44
N GLN A 10 -19.19 19.01 -3.43
CA GLN A 10 -18.67 19.75 -2.29
C GLN A 10 -18.11 18.75 -1.28
N ILE A 11 -17.04 19.13 -0.61
CA ILE A 11 -16.56 18.36 0.52
C ILE A 11 -17.30 18.86 1.75
N ASP A 12 -18.06 17.96 2.38
CA ASP A 12 -18.65 18.23 3.67
C ASP A 12 -17.54 18.34 4.72
N VAL A 13 -17.58 19.46 5.44
CA VAL A 13 -16.72 19.74 6.58
C VAL A 13 -17.55 19.46 7.82
N CYS A 14 -17.00 18.66 8.73
CA CYS A 14 -17.63 18.43 10.01
C CYS A 14 -17.73 19.77 10.76
N HIS A 15 -18.95 20.16 11.12
CA HIS A 15 -19.18 21.40 11.85
C HIS A 15 -18.75 21.36 13.32
N GLN A 16 -18.45 20.17 13.85
CA GLN A 16 -17.93 20.00 15.20
C GLN A 16 -16.42 20.21 15.24
N CYS A 17 -15.67 19.39 14.51
CA CYS A 17 -14.21 19.35 14.59
C CYS A 17 -13.49 20.06 13.42
N GLY A 18 -14.22 20.59 12.44
CA GLY A 18 -13.67 21.32 11.28
C GLY A 18 -12.87 20.47 10.29
N ARG A 19 -12.88 19.14 10.43
CA ARG A 19 -12.19 18.21 9.53
C ARG A 19 -13.11 17.78 8.39
N VAL A 20 -12.52 17.46 7.24
CA VAL A 20 -13.24 16.95 6.07
C VAL A 20 -13.45 15.44 6.15
N GLY A 21 -14.51 14.95 5.51
CA GLY A 21 -14.71 13.52 5.26
C GLY A 21 -15.71 12.82 6.19
N HIS A 22 -16.31 13.53 7.15
CA HIS A 22 -17.39 13.03 7.98
C HIS A 22 -18.37 14.15 8.32
N ARG A 23 -19.59 13.77 8.72
CA ARG A 23 -20.65 14.68 9.16
C ARG A 23 -20.61 14.84 10.69
N MET A 24 -21.30 15.85 11.20
CA MET A 24 -21.31 16.20 12.63
C MET A 24 -21.84 15.07 13.53
N ASP A 25 -22.86 14.35 13.06
CA ASP A 25 -23.52 13.22 13.73
C ASP A 25 -22.63 11.97 13.85
N VAL A 26 -21.61 11.85 13.00
CA VAL A 26 -20.65 10.73 12.99
C VAL A 26 -19.22 11.21 13.26
N CYS A 27 -19.09 12.31 14.01
CA CYS A 27 -17.77 12.85 14.33
C CYS A 27 -17.03 11.94 15.31
N PRO A 28 -15.79 11.49 14.98
CA PRO A 28 -15.01 10.66 15.89
C PRO A 28 -14.57 11.43 17.15
N ASN A 29 -14.51 12.77 17.08
CA ASN A 29 -14.09 13.64 18.17
C ASN A 29 -15.21 14.66 18.48
N PRO A 30 -16.29 14.26 19.15
CA PRO A 30 -17.40 15.18 19.44
C PRO A 30 -17.03 16.28 20.45
N GLN A 31 -15.98 16.07 21.25
CA GLN A 31 -15.53 17.05 22.25
C GLN A 31 -14.63 18.16 21.67
N ASP A 32 -13.99 17.90 20.52
CA ASP A 32 -13.14 18.88 19.85
C ASP A 32 -14.00 19.88 19.05
N ARG A 33 -14.56 20.87 19.73
CA ARG A 33 -15.33 21.94 19.09
C ARG A 33 -14.37 22.88 18.37
N VAL A 34 -14.78 23.40 17.22
CA VAL A 34 -14.03 24.44 16.52
C VAL A 34 -14.90 25.63 16.21
N CYS A 35 -14.34 26.84 16.28
CA CYS A 35 -15.05 28.03 15.83
C CYS A 35 -15.32 27.92 14.32
N ARG A 36 -16.56 28.18 13.91
CA ARG A 36 -16.92 28.22 12.48
C ARG A 36 -16.34 29.45 11.77
N GLY A 37 -16.14 30.55 12.50
CA GLY A 37 -15.59 31.79 11.96
C GLY A 37 -14.07 31.73 11.80
N CYS A 38 -13.34 31.48 12.89
CA CYS A 38 -11.87 31.55 12.91
C CYS A 38 -11.15 30.20 12.86
N GLY A 39 -11.87 29.08 13.03
CA GLY A 39 -11.27 27.74 13.04
C GLY A 39 -10.49 27.38 14.32
N ALA A 40 -10.46 28.27 15.32
CA ALA A 40 -9.85 28.01 16.63
C ALA A 40 -10.45 26.76 17.29
N SER A 41 -9.62 25.98 17.99
CA SER A 41 -10.04 24.75 18.68
C SER A 41 -10.47 25.08 20.10
N ASN A 42 -11.64 24.59 20.52
CA ASN A 42 -12.30 24.82 21.81
C ASN A 42 -12.24 26.29 22.27
N PRO A 43 -12.71 27.25 21.44
CA PRO A 43 -12.75 28.64 21.85
C PRO A 43 -13.79 28.85 22.96
N ASP A 44 -13.56 29.88 23.78
CA ASP A 44 -14.57 30.38 24.71
C ASP A 44 -15.83 30.87 23.94
N PRO A 45 -17.05 30.70 24.47
CA PRO A 45 -18.27 31.25 23.88
C PRO A 45 -18.16 32.74 23.51
N ASN A 46 -17.36 33.52 24.24
CA ASN A 46 -17.18 34.96 24.03
C ASN A 46 -15.82 35.33 23.41
N HIS A 47 -15.15 34.42 22.70
CA HIS A 47 -13.90 34.75 22.03
C HIS A 47 -14.08 35.79 20.90
N GLU A 48 -13.12 36.72 20.78
CA GLU A 48 -13.04 37.61 19.63
C GLU A 48 -12.71 36.81 18.37
N CYS A 49 -13.69 36.70 17.48
CA CYS A 49 -13.59 35.83 16.31
C CYS A 49 -13.10 36.60 15.07
N THR A 50 -11.81 36.48 14.76
CA THR A 50 -11.27 36.95 13.47
C THR A 50 -11.50 35.91 12.37
N PRO A 51 -12.23 36.21 11.28
CA PRO A 51 -12.59 35.21 10.28
C PRO A 51 -11.36 34.64 9.58
N ALA A 52 -11.14 33.33 9.74
CA ALA A 52 -10.01 32.61 9.17
C ALA A 52 -10.44 31.19 8.80
N CYS A 53 -10.32 30.85 7.52
CA CYS A 53 -10.75 29.56 7.03
C CYS A 53 -9.73 28.48 7.36
N ARG A 54 -10.13 27.44 8.09
CA ARG A 54 -9.25 26.31 8.42
C ARG A 54 -8.78 25.50 7.19
N LEU A 55 -9.52 25.57 6.07
CA LEU A 55 -9.19 24.82 4.85
C LEU A 55 -8.17 25.53 3.95
N CYS A 56 -8.21 26.86 3.88
CA CYS A 56 -7.36 27.64 2.95
C CYS A 56 -6.60 28.80 3.59
N GLY A 57 -6.84 29.12 4.86
CA GLY A 57 -6.25 30.25 5.56
C GLY A 57 -6.80 31.63 5.15
N GLY A 58 -7.84 31.68 4.30
CA GLY A 58 -8.41 32.95 3.81
C GLY A 58 -9.28 33.66 4.84
N ALA A 59 -9.50 34.97 4.64
CA ALA A 59 -10.33 35.84 5.48
C ALA A 59 -11.84 35.62 5.26
N HIS A 60 -12.31 34.40 5.52
CA HIS A 60 -13.71 34.03 5.43
C HIS A 60 -13.98 32.84 6.38
N PRO A 61 -15.23 32.61 6.81
CA PRO A 61 -15.54 31.49 7.70
C PRO A 61 -15.21 30.14 7.08
N THR A 62 -14.96 29.15 7.93
CA THR A 62 -14.71 27.77 7.50
C THR A 62 -15.99 27.20 6.86
N ALA A 63 -15.84 26.55 5.70
CA ALA A 63 -16.93 26.05 4.85
C ALA A 63 -17.75 27.09 4.06
N ASP A 64 -17.32 28.36 4.01
CA ASP A 64 -17.95 29.37 3.15
C ASP A 64 -17.99 28.93 1.67
N LYS A 65 -19.03 29.33 0.95
CA LYS A 65 -19.19 29.11 -0.49
C LYS A 65 -18.08 29.79 -1.30
N ALA A 66 -17.52 30.87 -0.76
CA ALA A 66 -16.36 31.56 -1.33
C ALA A 66 -15.05 30.75 -1.25
N CYS A 67 -15.00 29.72 -0.40
CA CYS A 67 -13.81 28.90 -0.19
C CYS A 67 -13.50 28.02 -1.42
N LYS A 68 -12.48 28.39 -2.19
CA LYS A 68 -11.99 27.57 -3.32
C LYS A 68 -11.50 26.17 -2.87
N ALA A 69 -11.01 26.04 -1.63
CA ALA A 69 -10.55 24.77 -1.10
C ALA A 69 -11.69 23.78 -0.77
N ARG A 70 -12.94 24.25 -0.62
CA ARG A 70 -14.11 23.38 -0.41
C ARG A 70 -14.37 22.42 -1.57
N PHE A 71 -13.88 22.77 -2.76
CA PHE A 71 -14.03 21.99 -3.99
C PHE A 71 -12.78 21.18 -4.36
N LYS A 72 -11.69 21.26 -3.59
CA LYS A 72 -10.46 20.51 -3.90
C LYS A 72 -10.61 19.05 -3.50
N THR A 73 -10.65 18.13 -4.46
CA THR A 73 -10.61 16.69 -4.22
C THR A 73 -9.57 16.33 -3.13
N PRO A 74 -9.94 15.62 -2.05
CA PRO A 74 -9.02 15.30 -0.97
C PRO A 74 -7.80 14.55 -1.51
N TYR A 75 -6.62 14.80 -0.92
CA TYR A 75 -5.38 14.15 -1.38
C TYR A 75 -5.51 12.62 -1.40
N LEU A 76 -6.17 12.02 -0.40
CA LEU A 76 -6.44 10.57 -0.36
C LEU A 76 -7.22 10.07 -1.58
N VAL A 77 -8.22 10.82 -2.04
CA VAL A 77 -8.99 10.47 -3.24
C VAL A 77 -8.12 10.64 -4.49
N LYS A 78 -7.30 11.70 -4.54
CA LYS A 78 -6.35 11.91 -5.64
C LYS A 78 -5.30 10.79 -5.70
N LYS A 79 -4.72 10.40 -4.55
CA LYS A 79 -3.76 9.30 -4.39
C LYS A 79 -4.38 7.97 -4.83
N ARG A 80 -5.54 7.60 -4.25
CA ARG A 80 -6.25 6.36 -4.62
C ARG A 80 -6.62 6.30 -6.10
N ARG A 81 -6.97 7.44 -6.72
CA ARG A 81 -7.23 7.52 -8.17
C ARG A 81 -5.95 7.38 -8.99
N GLY A 82 -4.84 7.92 -8.51
CA GLY A 82 -3.51 7.72 -9.09
C GLY A 82 -3.06 6.27 -9.02
N ASP A 83 -3.23 5.63 -7.86
CA ASP A 83 -2.89 4.22 -7.64
C ASP A 83 -3.70 3.30 -8.56
N ARG A 84 -5.02 3.51 -8.68
CA ARG A 84 -5.84 2.76 -9.64
C ARG A 84 -5.41 2.97 -11.09
N ARG A 85 -4.96 4.17 -11.46
CA ARG A 85 -4.45 4.43 -12.82
C ARG A 85 -3.13 3.73 -13.07
N ARG A 86 -2.24 3.68 -12.07
CA ARG A 86 -0.96 2.94 -12.18
C ARG A 86 -1.21 1.45 -12.28
N ALA A 87 -2.02 0.88 -11.38
CA ALA A 87 -2.40 -0.52 -11.44
C ALA A 87 -3.09 -0.90 -12.76
N ALA A 88 -3.97 -0.04 -13.29
CA ALA A 88 -4.59 -0.28 -14.59
C ALA A 88 -3.60 -0.18 -15.75
N ALA A 89 -2.59 0.70 -15.68
CA ALA A 89 -1.55 0.82 -16.68
C ALA A 89 -0.59 -0.39 -16.66
N GLU A 90 -0.26 -0.87 -15.46
CA GLU A 90 0.56 -2.07 -15.25
C GLU A 90 -0.16 -3.32 -15.76
N ALA A 91 -1.43 -3.50 -15.40
CA ALA A 91 -2.26 -4.59 -15.93
C ALA A 91 -2.41 -4.53 -17.47
N ALA A 92 -2.47 -3.33 -18.04
CA ALA A 92 -2.51 -3.17 -19.50
C ALA A 92 -1.17 -3.56 -20.16
N LEU A 93 -0.03 -3.27 -19.51
CA LEU A 93 1.30 -3.67 -19.98
C LEU A 93 1.48 -5.20 -19.92
N GLU A 94 1.00 -5.82 -18.84
CA GLU A 94 1.06 -7.28 -18.65
C GLU A 94 0.24 -8.01 -19.73
N LEU A 95 -0.98 -7.54 -20.02
CA LEU A 95 -1.78 -8.06 -21.14
C LEU A 95 -1.11 -7.89 -22.51
N GLN A 96 -0.31 -6.84 -22.68
CA GLN A 96 0.45 -6.61 -23.90
C GLN A 96 1.64 -7.58 -24.01
N GLN A 97 2.33 -7.87 -22.91
CA GLN A 97 3.41 -8.87 -22.86
C GLN A 97 2.89 -10.29 -23.13
N GLN A 98 1.77 -10.67 -22.52
CA GLN A 98 1.16 -11.99 -22.75
C GLN A 98 0.73 -12.21 -24.21
N ASN A 99 0.40 -11.15 -24.96
CA ASN A 99 0.11 -11.26 -26.40
C ASN A 99 1.38 -11.28 -27.28
N TYR A 100 2.55 -10.91 -26.75
CA TYR A 100 3.80 -10.84 -27.53
C TYR A 100 4.61 -12.14 -27.44
N ASP A 101 4.45 -12.91 -26.36
CA ASP A 101 5.06 -14.24 -26.19
C ASP A 101 4.22 -15.39 -26.79
N GLY A 102 3.07 -15.05 -27.39
CA GLY A 102 2.39 -15.94 -28.33
C GLY A 102 3.23 -16.05 -29.60
N GLU A 103 4.11 -17.03 -29.63
CA GLU A 103 4.96 -17.39 -30.74
C GLU A 103 4.26 -17.25 -32.10
N PHE A 104 5.05 -16.81 -33.07
CA PHE A 104 4.88 -17.12 -34.47
C PHE A 104 4.49 -18.59 -34.70
N ALA A 105 3.19 -18.90 -34.64
CA ALA A 105 2.61 -19.70 -35.69
C ALA A 105 2.39 -18.73 -36.86
N PRO A 106 3.18 -18.79 -37.94
CA PRO A 106 2.86 -18.04 -39.14
C PRO A 106 1.49 -18.52 -39.61
N ALA A 107 0.45 -17.71 -39.35
CA ALA A 107 -0.84 -17.89 -39.99
C ALA A 107 -0.60 -17.74 -41.49
N SER A 108 -0.49 -18.90 -42.13
CA SER A 108 -0.37 -19.06 -43.56
C SER A 108 -1.46 -18.24 -44.21
N ARG A 109 -1.01 -17.29 -45.02
CA ARG A 109 -1.82 -16.50 -45.94
C ARG A 109 -2.69 -17.44 -46.77
N SER A 110 -3.96 -17.55 -46.41
CA SER A 110 -5.07 -17.68 -47.36
C SER A 110 -5.84 -16.37 -47.24
N SER A 111 -5.41 -15.31 -47.90
CA SER A 111 -5.82 -15.04 -49.29
C SER A 111 -7.27 -15.49 -49.53
N SER A 112 -8.22 -14.61 -49.22
CA SER A 112 -9.39 -14.29 -50.05
C SER A 112 -10.52 -13.69 -49.22
N ARG A 113 -10.55 -12.37 -49.05
CA ARG A 113 -11.74 -11.56 -49.36
C ARG A 113 -11.49 -10.07 -49.11
N SER A 114 -11.13 -9.44 -50.22
CA SER A 114 -11.46 -8.08 -50.63
C SER A 114 -12.62 -7.45 -49.84
N ARG A 115 -12.33 -6.34 -49.16
CA ARG A 115 -13.20 -5.15 -49.20
C ARG A 115 -12.37 -3.90 -48.91
N SER A 116 -11.84 -3.41 -50.02
CA SER A 116 -11.42 -2.05 -50.28
C SER A 116 -12.27 -1.01 -49.55
N ARG A 117 -11.60 -0.16 -48.78
CA ARG A 117 -11.87 1.29 -48.72
C ARG A 117 -10.59 2.00 -48.25
N ALA A 118 -9.67 2.12 -49.20
CA ALA A 118 -8.71 3.21 -49.20
C ALA A 118 -9.44 4.52 -49.49
N ARG A 119 -9.07 5.57 -48.76
CA ARG A 119 -9.05 7.01 -49.11
C ARG A 119 -8.86 7.79 -47.80
N SER A 120 -7.87 8.64 -47.56
CA SER A 120 -6.63 8.99 -48.23
C SER A 120 -5.80 9.68 -47.15
N ALA A 121 -4.48 9.50 -47.18
CA ALA A 121 -3.56 10.40 -46.49
C ALA A 121 -3.68 11.79 -47.11
N GLY A 122 -3.96 12.79 -46.28
CA GLY A 122 -4.02 14.20 -46.65
C GLY A 122 -3.46 15.04 -45.51
N SER A 123 -2.19 15.37 -45.63
CA SER A 123 -1.44 16.28 -44.77
C SER A 123 -2.12 17.65 -44.66
N ARG A 124 -2.34 18.16 -43.43
CA ARG A 124 -1.92 19.51 -42.93
C ARG A 124 -2.66 19.93 -41.64
N PRO A 125 -2.10 20.89 -40.87
CA PRO A 125 -2.26 20.97 -39.42
C PRO A 125 -3.28 22.03 -38.96
N ARG A 126 -3.54 22.00 -37.64
CA ARG A 126 -3.93 23.12 -36.76
C ARG A 126 -5.44 23.46 -36.68
N GLN A 127 -5.81 23.88 -35.47
CA GLN A 127 -7.05 24.55 -35.04
C GLN A 127 -8.21 23.59 -34.68
N GLN A 128 -8.59 23.43 -33.41
CA GLN A 128 -9.27 24.39 -32.53
C GLN A 128 -10.66 24.80 -33.07
N SER A 129 -11.67 23.95 -32.82
CA SER A 129 -13.10 24.32 -32.69
C SER A 129 -13.89 23.04 -32.36
N GLN A 130 -14.44 22.87 -31.16
CA GLN A 130 -15.78 23.35 -30.80
C GLN A 130 -16.82 23.19 -31.92
N SER A 131 -17.56 22.08 -31.92
CA SER A 131 -19.02 21.96 -32.20
C SER A 131 -19.39 20.47 -32.22
N ARG A 132 -20.24 19.97 -31.30
CA ARG A 132 -21.72 19.96 -31.36
C ARG A 132 -22.28 19.34 -32.63
N SER A 133 -22.71 18.07 -32.59
CA SER A 133 -24.07 17.60 -32.97
C SER A 133 -24.26 16.17 -32.43
N ARG A 134 -25.30 15.88 -31.63
CA ARG A 134 -26.61 15.32 -32.02
C ARG A 134 -26.45 13.94 -32.69
N SER A 135 -27.01 12.85 -32.19
CA SER A 135 -28.45 12.65 -31.95
C SER A 135 -28.69 11.41 -31.09
N ARG A 136 -29.57 11.49 -30.10
CA ARG A 136 -30.50 10.40 -29.76
C ARG A 136 -31.65 10.94 -28.92
N SER A 137 -32.67 11.32 -29.66
CA SER A 137 -34.03 11.61 -29.24
C SER A 137 -34.67 10.35 -28.66
N ARG A 138 -35.08 10.36 -27.39
CA ARG A 138 -36.25 9.61 -26.90
C ARG A 138 -36.93 10.43 -25.79
N THR A 139 -38.02 11.06 -26.23
CA THR A 139 -39.26 11.48 -25.55
C THR A 139 -39.34 11.59 -24.01
N PRO A 140 -39.99 12.67 -23.50
CA PRO A 140 -40.31 12.85 -22.09
C PRO A 140 -41.66 12.21 -21.73
N GLY A 141 -41.67 11.31 -20.74
CA GLY A 141 -42.90 10.83 -20.09
C GLY A 141 -43.28 11.71 -18.89
N PRO A 142 -44.57 12.03 -18.67
CA PRO A 142 -45.02 12.98 -17.67
C PRO A 142 -45.13 12.38 -16.27
N ARG A 143 -45.18 13.31 -15.31
CA ARG A 143 -45.33 13.11 -13.87
C ARG A 143 -46.64 12.41 -13.50
N HIS A 144 -46.55 11.34 -12.72
CA HIS A 144 -47.46 10.96 -11.64
C HIS A 144 -46.57 10.22 -10.62
N GLY A 145 -46.52 10.55 -9.33
CA GLY A 145 -47.63 10.78 -8.43
C GLY A 145 -47.98 9.47 -7.73
N ARG A 146 -47.69 9.41 -6.42
CA ARG A 146 -48.21 8.47 -5.39
C ARG A 146 -47.70 7.02 -5.35
N SER A 147 -47.08 6.74 -4.20
CA SER A 147 -47.38 5.66 -3.25
C SER A 147 -48.09 4.43 -3.80
N SER A 148 -47.48 3.25 -3.66
CA SER A 148 -48.03 2.13 -2.88
C SER A 148 -47.13 0.91 -3.00
N SER A 149 -47.02 0.19 -1.89
CA SER A 149 -46.49 -1.16 -1.77
C SER A 149 -46.92 -2.07 -2.91
N ARG A 150 -45.99 -2.87 -3.44
CA ARG A 150 -46.25 -4.26 -3.88
C ARG A 150 -44.93 -4.99 -4.13
N ARG A 151 -44.81 -6.12 -3.43
CA ARG A 151 -43.81 -7.18 -3.57
C ARG A 151 -43.57 -7.55 -5.05
N PRO A 152 -42.33 -7.88 -5.48
CA PRO A 152 -42.13 -8.56 -6.75
C PRO A 152 -42.48 -10.04 -6.59
N LYS A 153 -43.52 -10.48 -7.29
CA LYS A 153 -43.73 -11.89 -7.60
C LYS A 153 -42.63 -12.32 -8.56
N GLN A 154 -41.90 -13.38 -8.19
CA GLN A 154 -41.08 -14.17 -9.09
C GLN A 154 -42.00 -14.77 -10.16
N ALA A 155 -41.74 -14.45 -11.42
CA ALA A 155 -42.26 -15.20 -12.55
C ALA A 155 -41.04 -15.53 -13.43
N GLY A 156 -40.79 -16.83 -13.56
CA GLY A 156 -39.64 -17.39 -14.25
C GLY A 156 -39.72 -17.18 -15.76
N HIS A 157 -38.60 -16.75 -16.31
CA HIS A 157 -38.26 -16.91 -17.71
C HIS A 157 -36.84 -17.46 -17.71
N GLN A 158 -36.71 -18.76 -17.96
CA GLN A 158 -35.41 -19.43 -18.07
C GLN A 158 -34.96 -19.32 -19.52
N ASP A 159 -33.93 -18.50 -19.75
CA ASP A 159 -33.14 -18.45 -20.96
C ASP A 159 -32.16 -19.65 -20.93
N PRO A 160 -32.19 -20.57 -21.90
CA PRO A 160 -31.41 -21.83 -21.82
C PRO A 160 -29.91 -21.71 -22.12
N ASP A 161 -29.36 -20.53 -22.41
CA ASP A 161 -27.96 -20.37 -22.87
C ASP A 161 -27.07 -19.46 -22.00
N LEU A 162 -27.46 -19.19 -20.75
CA LEU A 162 -26.60 -18.47 -19.81
C LEU A 162 -25.90 -19.44 -18.86
N PRO A 163 -24.56 -19.51 -18.81
CA PRO A 163 -23.84 -20.38 -17.88
C PRO A 163 -24.26 -20.08 -16.45
N ASP A 164 -24.66 -21.14 -15.74
CA ASP A 164 -25.21 -21.13 -14.39
C ASP A 164 -24.42 -20.18 -13.49
N LYS A 165 -25.12 -19.14 -13.02
CA LYS A 165 -24.64 -18.30 -11.93
C LYS A 165 -24.73 -19.13 -10.65
N VAL A 166 -23.68 -19.90 -10.40
CA VAL A 166 -23.51 -20.62 -9.15
C VAL A 166 -23.57 -19.59 -8.03
N SER A 167 -24.61 -19.70 -7.20
CA SER A 167 -24.78 -18.85 -6.03
C SER A 167 -23.59 -19.05 -5.10
N PHE A 168 -23.01 -17.97 -4.60
CA PHE A 168 -21.87 -18.02 -3.68
C PHE A 168 -22.18 -18.86 -2.41
N ALA A 169 -23.46 -19.03 -2.08
CA ALA A 169 -23.91 -19.89 -0.98
C ALA A 169 -23.72 -21.40 -1.25
N ASP A 170 -23.76 -21.83 -2.51
CA ASP A 170 -23.60 -23.24 -2.89
C ASP A 170 -22.13 -23.63 -3.01
N ALA A 171 -21.23 -22.66 -3.26
CA ALA A 171 -19.78 -22.89 -3.25
C ALA A 171 -19.21 -23.15 -1.84
N VAL A 172 -19.89 -22.70 -0.78
CA VAL A 172 -19.43 -22.86 0.61
C VAL A 172 -19.99 -24.13 1.27
N LYS A 173 -21.11 -24.66 0.77
CA LYS A 173 -21.67 -25.94 1.21
C LYS A 173 -21.13 -27.05 0.32
N GLY A 174 -19.90 -27.49 0.60
CA GLY A 174 -19.27 -28.61 -0.09
C GLY A 174 -20.23 -29.78 -0.24
N THR A 175 -20.67 -30.03 -1.47
CA THR A 175 -21.48 -31.18 -1.80
C THR A 175 -20.58 -32.41 -1.81
N PRO A 176 -20.96 -33.52 -1.14
CA PRO A 176 -20.19 -34.74 -1.19
C PRO A 176 -20.19 -35.26 -2.63
N ARG A 177 -19.01 -35.25 -3.23
CA ARG A 177 -18.74 -35.74 -4.58
C ARG A 177 -19.11 -37.22 -4.62
N ARG A 178 -20.18 -37.53 -5.36
CA ARG A 178 -20.63 -38.90 -5.65
C ARG A 178 -19.49 -39.65 -6.33
N GLU A 179 -19.04 -40.72 -5.68
CA GLU A 179 -18.04 -41.67 -6.19
C GLU A 179 -18.63 -42.41 -7.39
N ALA A 180 -18.19 -42.03 -8.59
CA ALA A 180 -18.40 -42.83 -9.79
C ALA A 180 -17.19 -43.78 -9.92
N ASN A 181 -17.40 -45.02 -9.49
CA ASN A 181 -16.50 -46.14 -9.73
C ASN A 181 -16.41 -46.42 -11.23
N GLY A 182 -15.27 -46.07 -11.82
CA GLY A 182 -14.89 -46.40 -13.19
C GLY A 182 -13.39 -46.65 -13.25
N ALA A 183 -13.00 -47.89 -12.96
CA ALA A 183 -11.62 -48.34 -13.02
C ALA A 183 -11.19 -48.51 -14.49
N THR A 184 -10.42 -47.55 -15.00
CA THR A 184 -9.56 -47.76 -16.17
C THR A 184 -8.13 -47.42 -15.74
N ALA A 185 -7.29 -48.44 -15.65
CA ALA A 185 -5.88 -48.32 -15.35
C ALA A 185 -5.18 -47.53 -16.47
N SER A 186 -4.93 -46.25 -16.21
CA SER A 186 -4.09 -45.39 -17.04
C SER A 186 -2.83 -45.01 -16.25
N GLU A 187 -1.71 -45.11 -16.96
CA GLU A 187 -0.32 -44.91 -16.53
C GLU A 187 -0.08 -43.78 -15.52
N PRO A 188 0.93 -43.92 -14.63
CA PRO A 188 1.30 -42.91 -13.64
C PRO A 188 1.94 -41.70 -14.32
N SER A 189 1.11 -40.79 -14.86
CA SER A 189 1.58 -39.49 -15.33
C SER A 189 2.08 -38.70 -14.13
N ASN A 190 3.39 -38.46 -14.11
CA ASN A 190 4.13 -37.75 -13.06
C ASN A 190 3.80 -36.25 -13.07
N LYS A 191 2.52 -35.90 -12.92
CA LYS A 191 2.03 -34.54 -12.86
C LYS A 191 2.36 -34.01 -11.47
N ARG A 192 3.52 -33.37 -11.35
CA ARG A 192 3.88 -32.57 -10.16
C ARG A 192 2.71 -31.64 -9.85
N ASP A 193 2.26 -31.65 -8.60
CA ASP A 193 1.18 -30.81 -8.13
C ASP A 193 1.54 -29.33 -8.43
N PRO A 194 0.74 -28.60 -9.22
CA PRO A 194 1.01 -27.19 -9.53
C PRO A 194 1.13 -26.34 -8.27
N ARG A 195 0.51 -26.77 -7.16
CA ARG A 195 0.64 -26.10 -5.85
C ARG A 195 2.04 -26.27 -5.26
N ALA A 196 2.67 -27.43 -5.43
CA ALA A 196 4.04 -27.66 -4.96
C ALA A 196 5.04 -26.77 -5.72
N VAL A 197 4.86 -26.65 -7.05
CA VAL A 197 5.69 -25.76 -7.88
C VAL A 197 5.54 -24.30 -7.47
N ALA A 198 4.32 -23.85 -7.17
CA ALA A 198 4.07 -22.49 -6.69
C ALA A 198 4.69 -22.24 -5.30
N LEU A 199 4.63 -23.22 -4.39
CA LEU A 199 5.25 -23.10 -3.06
C LEU A 199 6.78 -23.01 -3.16
N GLU A 200 7.42 -23.82 -4.00
CA GLU A 200 8.86 -23.73 -4.26
C GLU A 200 9.28 -22.37 -4.85
N ALA A 201 8.44 -21.79 -5.72
CA ALA A 201 8.69 -20.45 -6.27
C ALA A 201 8.65 -19.38 -5.18
N VAL A 202 7.63 -19.41 -4.31
CA VAL A 202 7.50 -18.48 -3.18
C VAL A 202 8.64 -18.64 -2.17
N GLN A 203 9.08 -19.87 -1.91
CA GLN A 203 10.23 -20.13 -1.04
C GLN A 203 11.53 -19.54 -1.61
N ARG A 204 11.77 -19.68 -2.92
CA ARG A 204 12.92 -19.06 -3.60
C ARG A 204 12.89 -17.54 -3.52
N GLU A 205 11.73 -16.93 -3.75
CA GLU A 205 11.58 -15.47 -3.64
C GLU A 205 11.81 -14.98 -2.21
N ASN A 206 11.27 -15.67 -1.21
CA ASN A 206 11.50 -15.36 0.20
C ASN A 206 12.98 -15.49 0.59
N ALA A 207 13.69 -16.50 0.08
CA ALA A 207 15.12 -16.66 0.30
C ALA A 207 15.91 -15.50 -0.32
N HIS A 208 15.57 -15.10 -1.54
CA HIS A 208 16.18 -13.95 -2.22
C HIS A 208 15.94 -12.64 -1.45
N LEU A 209 14.70 -12.37 -1.03
CA LEU A 209 14.36 -11.18 -0.25
C LEU A 209 15.12 -11.11 1.09
N ARG A 210 15.33 -12.25 1.76
CA ARG A 210 16.15 -12.32 2.98
C ARG A 210 17.60 -11.90 2.72
N MET A 211 18.19 -12.34 1.60
CA MET A 211 19.56 -11.90 1.23
C MET A 211 19.61 -10.39 0.95
N VAL A 212 18.64 -9.85 0.20
CA VAL A 212 18.58 -8.40 -0.09
C VAL A 212 18.45 -7.58 1.19
N VAL A 213 17.61 -8.01 2.14
CA VAL A 213 17.46 -7.32 3.43
C VAL A 213 18.76 -7.35 4.24
N GLN A 214 19.50 -8.47 4.24
CA GLN A 214 20.80 -8.56 4.90
C GLN A 214 21.82 -7.62 4.26
N GLN A 215 21.90 -7.58 2.93
CA GLN A 215 22.78 -6.67 2.19
C GLN A 215 22.48 -5.20 2.51
N LEU A 216 21.23 -4.77 2.41
CA LEU A 216 20.85 -3.38 2.71
C LEU A 216 21.13 -3.02 4.18
N THR A 217 20.98 -3.98 5.09
CA THR A 217 21.31 -3.77 6.52
C THR A 217 22.81 -3.54 6.72
N GLN A 218 23.64 -4.25 5.95
CA GLN A 218 25.09 -4.05 5.94
C GLN A 218 25.47 -2.69 5.36
N GLU A 219 24.91 -2.31 4.21
CA GLU A 219 25.15 -1.00 3.58
C GLU A 219 24.77 0.15 4.52
N ILE A 220 23.61 0.06 5.19
CA ILE A 220 23.19 1.05 6.20
C ILE A 220 24.19 1.13 7.36
N ARG A 221 24.78 -0.01 7.77
CA ARG A 221 25.80 -0.04 8.83
C ARG A 221 27.08 0.65 8.37
N GLU A 222 27.53 0.39 7.15
CA GLU A 222 28.72 1.01 6.56
C GLU A 222 28.54 2.53 6.42
N ILE A 223 27.37 3.00 5.95
CA ILE A 223 27.05 4.44 5.87
C ILE A 223 27.08 5.07 7.27
N LYS A 224 26.57 4.39 8.30
CA LYS A 224 26.62 4.92 9.68
C LYS A 224 28.05 5.04 10.19
N LEU A 225 28.92 4.07 9.88
CA LEU A 225 30.33 4.11 10.26
C LEU A 225 31.07 5.22 9.51
N SER A 226 30.83 5.41 8.22
CA SER A 226 31.45 6.50 7.45
C SER A 226 31.00 7.88 7.93
N MET A 227 29.72 8.03 8.29
CA MET A 227 29.22 9.26 8.90
C MET A 227 29.89 9.55 10.25
N ALA A 228 30.11 8.54 11.09
CA ALA A 228 30.79 8.69 12.37
C ALA A 228 32.28 9.04 12.23
N GLN A 229 32.95 8.53 11.19
CA GLN A 229 34.35 8.86 10.90
C GLN A 229 34.50 10.26 10.29
N SER A 230 33.51 10.73 9.53
CA SER A 230 33.51 12.06 8.91
C SER A 230 33.15 13.21 9.85
N SER A 231 32.71 12.94 11.09
CA SER A 231 32.49 14.01 12.07
C SER A 231 33.84 14.54 12.53
N ILE A 232 34.36 15.50 11.77
CA ILE A 232 35.53 16.32 12.09
C ILE A 232 35.35 16.81 13.53
N PRO A 233 36.33 16.59 14.44
CA PRO A 233 36.25 17.10 15.79
C PRO A 233 36.02 18.60 15.72
N LYS A 234 34.88 19.03 16.27
CA LYS A 234 34.50 20.44 16.39
C LYS A 234 35.71 21.16 16.99
N PRO A 235 36.32 22.15 16.30
CA PRO A 235 37.52 22.80 16.81
C PRO A 235 37.18 23.39 18.17
N THR A 236 37.80 22.82 19.21
CA THR A 236 37.74 23.28 20.58
C THR A 236 38.12 24.74 20.56
N SER A 237 37.13 25.59 20.87
CA SER A 237 37.27 27.03 20.84
C SER A 237 38.44 27.45 21.72
N LEU A 238 39.33 28.22 21.09
CA LEU A 238 40.32 29.07 21.71
C LEU A 238 39.77 29.71 22.98
N GLN A 239 40.57 29.58 24.04
CA GLN A 239 40.40 30.19 25.34
C GLN A 239 40.17 31.69 25.18
N THR A 240 39.04 32.19 25.66
CA THR A 240 38.84 33.61 25.94
C THR A 240 39.76 34.00 27.11
N PRO A 241 40.70 34.94 26.92
CA PRO A 241 41.48 35.46 28.03
C PRO A 241 40.58 36.31 28.94
N VAL A 242 40.68 36.04 30.24
CA VAL A 242 40.05 36.80 31.31
C VAL A 242 40.73 38.17 31.38
N ALA A 243 40.06 39.21 30.89
CA ALA A 243 40.49 40.59 31.07
C ALA A 243 39.85 41.15 32.36
N ASN A 244 40.64 41.16 33.43
CA ASN A 244 40.44 42.06 34.56
C ASN A 244 40.73 43.50 34.11
N GLY A 245 39.89 44.47 34.51
CA GLY A 245 40.29 45.89 34.54
C GLY A 245 39.20 46.92 34.26
N ASN A 246 38.69 47.51 35.34
CA ASN A 246 38.41 48.94 35.59
C ASN A 246 37.67 49.84 34.58
N HIS A 247 36.63 50.48 35.14
CA HIS A 247 36.16 51.87 35.00
C HIS A 247 36.64 52.73 33.82
N GLY A 248 35.67 53.27 33.07
CA GLY A 248 35.83 54.47 32.25
C GLY A 248 34.69 54.68 31.26
N ASP A 249 33.78 55.59 31.60
CA ASP A 249 32.87 56.36 30.75
C ASP A 249 32.29 55.74 29.46
N ALA A 250 30.99 55.47 29.52
CA ALA A 250 30.17 55.05 28.40
C ALA A 250 29.86 56.23 27.44
N PRO A 251 30.25 56.16 26.15
CA PRO A 251 29.76 57.08 25.13
C PRO A 251 28.34 56.70 24.66
N PRO A 252 27.54 57.66 24.17
CA PRO A 252 26.14 57.44 23.82
C PRO A 252 25.96 56.48 22.65
N ALA A 253 25.01 55.56 22.84
CA ALA A 253 24.63 54.49 21.93
C ALA A 253 24.36 54.99 20.49
N LYS A 254 25.18 54.51 19.55
CA LYS A 254 24.90 54.63 18.11
C LYS A 254 23.78 53.65 17.75
N LYS A 255 22.70 54.18 17.16
CA LYS A 255 21.55 53.41 16.69
C LYS A 255 22.00 52.34 15.68
N PRO A 256 21.56 51.07 15.83
CA PRO A 256 21.93 50.01 14.90
C PRO A 256 21.34 50.30 13.52
N THR A 257 22.21 50.28 12.51
CA THR A 257 21.81 50.48 11.12
C THR A 257 21.08 49.23 10.59
N VAL A 258 20.07 49.45 9.76
CA VAL A 258 19.06 48.47 9.26
C VAL A 258 19.66 47.24 8.54
N ARG A 259 20.97 47.21 8.27
CA ARG A 259 21.63 46.08 7.59
C ARG A 259 21.95 44.88 8.47
N ASP A 260 22.04 45.03 9.79
CA ASP A 260 22.42 43.92 10.68
C ASP A 260 21.24 43.04 11.12
N CYS A 261 20.00 43.51 11.09
CA CYS A 261 18.82 42.68 11.39
C CYS A 261 18.57 41.54 10.39
N ARG A 262 19.19 41.57 9.19
CA ARG A 262 18.95 40.55 8.16
C ARG A 262 19.75 39.27 8.38
N LYS A 263 20.88 39.33 9.11
CA LYS A 263 21.71 38.15 9.39
C LYS A 263 21.14 37.30 10.52
N GLU A 264 20.49 37.90 11.52
CA GLU A 264 19.84 37.17 12.61
C GLU A 264 18.56 36.43 12.18
N GLN A 265 17.84 36.89 11.15
CA GLN A 265 16.66 36.18 10.66
C GLN A 265 16.98 34.87 9.93
N VAL A 266 18.20 34.70 9.40
CA VAL A 266 18.60 33.49 8.70
C VAL A 266 18.86 32.34 9.68
N THR A 267 19.45 32.63 10.84
CA THR A 267 19.78 31.61 11.86
C THR A 267 18.54 31.02 12.54
N VAL A 268 17.49 31.83 12.74
CA VAL A 268 16.20 31.36 13.30
C VAL A 268 15.48 30.42 12.34
N CYS A 269 15.56 30.66 11.03
CA CYS A 269 14.98 29.78 10.02
C CYS A 269 15.70 28.43 9.93
N GLU A 270 17.02 28.40 10.04
CA GLU A 270 17.80 27.16 10.04
C GLU A 270 17.52 26.32 11.29
N TRP A 271 17.48 26.96 12.47
CA TRP A 271 17.18 26.27 13.72
C TRP A 271 15.79 25.61 13.70
N ARG A 272 14.78 26.28 13.12
CA ARG A 272 13.43 25.71 12.98
C ARG A 272 13.42 24.46 12.09
N LYS A 273 14.15 24.49 10.97
CA LYS A 273 14.29 23.33 10.07
C LYS A 273 15.00 22.17 10.77
N GLU A 274 16.01 22.45 11.59
CA GLU A 274 16.71 21.43 12.36
C GLU A 274 15.78 20.76 13.38
N GLN A 275 14.94 21.53 14.08
CA GLN A 275 13.94 20.97 15.00
C GLN A 275 12.88 20.12 14.28
N GLU A 276 12.42 20.55 13.12
CA GLU A 276 11.50 19.76 12.29
C GLU A 276 12.15 18.44 11.84
N MET A 277 13.44 18.47 11.46
CA MET A 277 14.19 17.27 11.07
C MET A 277 14.40 16.32 12.25
N ARG A 278 14.72 16.85 13.44
CA ARG A 278 14.84 16.04 14.67
C ARG A 278 13.52 15.37 15.03
N LYS A 279 12.40 16.09 14.89
CA LYS A 279 11.06 15.54 15.10
C LYS A 279 10.75 14.42 14.10
N LEU A 280 11.01 14.64 12.81
CA LEU A 280 10.81 13.62 11.78
C LEU A 280 11.68 12.37 12.05
N LEU A 281 12.94 12.54 12.46
CA LEU A 281 13.80 11.42 12.84
C LEU A 281 13.26 10.66 14.05
N ALA A 282 12.69 11.35 15.04
CA ALA A 282 12.06 10.71 16.19
C ALA A 282 10.81 9.91 15.78
N ASP A 283 9.97 10.46 14.90
CA ASP A 283 8.79 9.79 14.36
C ASP A 283 9.17 8.54 13.54
N VAL A 284 10.20 8.63 12.70
CA VAL A 284 10.73 7.49 11.93
C VAL A 284 11.28 6.41 12.85
N LYS A 285 12.07 6.77 13.87
CA LYS A 285 12.56 5.80 14.87
C LYS A 285 11.42 5.11 15.60
N SER A 286 10.35 5.84 15.93
CA SER A 286 9.16 5.25 16.55
C SER A 286 8.43 4.29 15.62
N ALA A 287 8.29 4.65 14.34
CA ALA A 287 7.69 3.78 13.33
C ALA A 287 8.48 2.47 13.16
N ILE A 288 9.83 2.54 13.11
CA ILE A 288 10.69 1.35 13.02
C ILE A 288 10.48 0.42 14.21
N ARG A 289 10.38 0.95 15.44
CA ARG A 289 10.08 0.13 16.63
C ARG A 289 8.73 -0.58 16.52
N ASN A 290 7.70 0.13 16.08
CA ASN A 290 6.35 -0.44 15.91
C ASN A 290 6.34 -1.55 14.85
N ILE A 291 7.08 -1.37 13.75
CA ILE A 291 7.24 -2.41 12.72
C ILE A 291 7.95 -3.64 13.31
N GLY A 292 9.01 -3.45 14.10
CA GLY A 292 9.70 -4.54 14.79
C GLY A 292 8.77 -5.37 15.70
N VAL A 293 7.90 -4.72 16.47
CA VAL A 293 6.89 -5.41 17.29
C VAL A 293 5.89 -6.20 16.43
N ALA A 294 5.45 -5.62 15.30
CA ALA A 294 4.56 -6.31 14.38
C ALA A 294 5.21 -7.56 13.74
N VAL A 295 6.48 -7.46 13.35
CA VAL A 295 7.26 -8.59 12.81
C VAL A 295 7.38 -9.70 13.86
N ASN A 296 7.76 -9.38 15.10
CA ASN A 296 7.85 -10.37 16.18
C ASN A 296 6.52 -11.07 16.44
N ASN A 297 5.40 -10.35 16.40
CA ASN A 297 4.06 -10.93 16.53
C ASN A 297 3.70 -11.86 15.37
N LEU A 298 4.14 -11.55 14.14
CA LEU A 298 3.94 -12.41 12.98
C LEU A 298 4.79 -13.67 13.08
N THR A 299 6.07 -13.56 13.46
CA THR A 299 6.95 -14.71 13.72
C THR A 299 6.33 -15.65 14.75
N ALA A 300 5.88 -15.13 15.90
CA ALA A 300 5.23 -15.94 16.93
C ALA A 300 3.89 -16.58 16.48
N ARG A 301 3.26 -16.09 15.40
CA ARG A 301 2.09 -16.74 14.80
C ARG A 301 2.53 -17.84 13.84
N THR A 302 3.59 -17.62 13.07
CA THR A 302 4.18 -18.65 12.21
C THR A 302 4.65 -19.85 13.03
N ASP A 303 5.39 -19.62 14.12
CA ASP A 303 5.87 -20.70 15.02
C ASP A 303 4.71 -21.52 15.60
N ARG A 304 3.57 -20.86 15.91
CA ARG A 304 2.36 -21.55 16.37
C ARG A 304 1.74 -22.42 15.28
N VAL A 305 1.71 -21.93 14.05
CA VAL A 305 1.19 -22.68 12.90
C VAL A 305 2.09 -23.89 12.61
N GLU A 306 3.41 -23.71 12.62
CA GLU A 306 4.38 -24.79 12.46
C GLU A 306 4.20 -25.86 13.55
N SER A 307 4.10 -25.46 14.81
CA SER A 307 3.80 -26.41 15.90
C SER A 307 2.46 -27.14 15.73
N HIS A 308 1.45 -26.50 15.16
CA HIS A 308 0.18 -27.15 14.83
C HIS A 308 0.32 -28.17 13.69
N VAL A 309 1.14 -27.86 12.68
CA VAL A 309 1.45 -28.79 11.58
C VAL A 309 2.17 -30.02 12.13
N ASP A 310 3.20 -29.84 12.97
CA ASP A 310 3.92 -30.96 13.60
C ASP A 310 2.99 -31.87 14.42
N ARG A 311 2.02 -31.28 15.13
CA ARG A 311 0.99 -32.04 15.87
C ARG A 311 0.06 -32.83 14.94
N ILE A 312 -0.28 -32.28 13.79
CA ILE A 312 -1.13 -32.97 12.80
C ILE A 312 -0.34 -34.11 12.16
N GLU A 313 0.92 -33.89 11.80
CA GLU A 313 1.79 -34.94 11.21
C GLU A 313 2.00 -36.11 12.18
N THR A 314 2.24 -35.81 13.46
CA THR A 314 2.34 -36.84 14.52
C THR A 314 1.02 -37.59 14.73
N HIS A 315 -0.14 -36.92 14.65
CA HIS A 315 -1.45 -37.58 14.74
C HIS A 315 -1.80 -38.45 13.53
N ILE A 316 -1.34 -38.10 12.32
CA ILE A 316 -1.63 -38.87 11.10
C ILE A 316 -0.66 -40.06 10.95
N GLY A 317 0.39 -40.15 11.78
CA GLY A 317 1.39 -41.22 11.69
C GLY A 317 2.28 -41.10 10.44
N LEU A 318 2.30 -39.92 9.82
CA LEU A 318 3.26 -39.56 8.77
C LEU A 318 4.58 -39.22 9.46
N HIS A 319 5.28 -40.23 9.95
CA HIS A 319 6.66 -40.04 10.38
C HIS A 319 7.53 -39.77 9.14
N PRO A 320 8.19 -38.60 9.04
CA PRO A 320 9.17 -38.34 8.01
C PRO A 320 10.40 -39.21 8.29
N GLY A 321 10.38 -40.45 7.84
CA GLY A 321 11.51 -41.36 8.03
C GLY A 321 11.20 -42.85 7.94
N THR A 322 9.95 -43.28 8.03
CA THR A 322 9.62 -44.72 7.99
C THR A 322 9.20 -45.17 6.59
N SER A 323 10.04 -44.90 5.60
CA SER A 323 10.04 -45.65 4.34
C SER A 323 10.70 -47.02 4.60
N MET A 324 10.02 -47.88 5.37
CA MET A 324 10.27 -49.32 5.35
C MET A 324 9.60 -49.88 4.10
N ILE A 325 10.15 -49.56 2.91
CA ILE A 325 9.94 -50.43 1.75
C ILE A 325 11.00 -51.52 1.94
N PRO A 326 10.63 -52.76 2.32
CA PRO A 326 11.55 -53.87 2.22
C PRO A 326 11.85 -54.06 0.75
N THR A 327 12.98 -53.53 0.29
CA THR A 327 13.59 -53.93 -0.97
C THR A 327 13.92 -55.42 -0.83
N ALA A 328 13.09 -56.27 -1.44
CA ALA A 328 13.42 -57.66 -1.67
C ALA A 328 14.76 -57.71 -2.42
N GLY A 329 15.84 -57.99 -1.70
CA GLY A 329 17.15 -58.20 -2.29
C GLY A 329 17.17 -59.55 -3.03
N PRO A 330 17.84 -59.64 -4.18
CA PRO A 330 18.22 -60.92 -4.73
C PRO A 330 19.33 -61.54 -3.87
N ASN A 331 19.16 -62.83 -3.56
CA ASN A 331 20.14 -63.71 -2.92
C ASN A 331 21.55 -63.51 -3.49
N VAL A 332 22.48 -63.00 -2.69
CA VAL A 332 23.91 -63.19 -2.92
C VAL A 332 24.53 -63.68 -1.61
N VAL A 333 24.88 -64.95 -1.64
CA VAL A 333 25.72 -65.64 -0.66
C VAL A 333 27.15 -65.19 -0.90
N HIS A 334 27.82 -64.59 0.09
CA HIS A 334 29.14 -65.05 0.58
C HIS A 334 29.80 -64.15 1.65
N ASN A 335 30.23 -64.85 2.70
CA ASN A 335 31.50 -64.76 3.44
C ASN A 335 31.87 -63.48 4.21
N SER A 336 31.65 -63.59 5.52
CA SER A 336 32.57 -63.35 6.63
C SER A 336 33.93 -62.70 6.32
N ALA A 337 34.16 -61.53 6.92
CA ALA A 337 35.47 -61.17 7.47
C ALA A 337 35.28 -60.24 8.67
N ILE A 338 35.86 -60.68 9.78
CA ILE A 338 35.95 -60.04 11.09
C ILE A 338 36.91 -58.86 10.99
N SER A 339 36.58 -57.70 11.58
CA SER A 339 37.56 -56.70 11.99
C SER A 339 36.98 -55.83 13.10
N ASP A 340 37.51 -56.04 14.30
CA ASP A 340 37.40 -55.17 15.46
C ASP A 340 37.80 -53.73 15.12
N SER A 341 37.04 -52.75 15.61
CA SER A 341 37.56 -51.42 15.90
C SER A 341 36.68 -50.76 16.97
N ALA A 342 37.18 -50.86 18.20
CA ALA A 342 36.79 -49.99 19.29
C ALA A 342 37.09 -48.53 18.93
N HIS A 343 36.13 -47.64 19.09
CA HIS A 343 36.43 -46.22 19.22
C HIS A 343 35.58 -45.58 20.31
N ALA A 344 36.31 -44.88 21.18
CA ALA A 344 35.96 -44.39 22.49
C ALA A 344 34.79 -43.38 22.50
N GLN A 345 33.99 -43.51 23.56
CA GLN A 345 33.06 -42.50 24.04
C GLN A 345 33.86 -41.36 24.68
N HIS A 346 33.74 -40.13 24.15
CA HIS A 346 34.13 -38.91 24.85
C HIS A 346 32.87 -38.26 25.43
N TYR A 347 32.76 -38.28 26.75
CA TYR A 347 31.83 -37.46 27.53
C TYR A 347 32.50 -36.11 27.82
N ASP A 348 31.91 -35.00 27.35
CA ASP A 348 32.21 -33.66 27.85
C ASP A 348 31.07 -33.20 28.74
N GLY A 349 31.38 -32.97 30.02
CA GLY A 349 30.50 -32.35 31.00
C GLY A 349 30.52 -30.82 30.92
N PRO A 350 29.50 -30.13 31.46
CA PRO A 350 29.39 -28.67 31.38
C PRO A 350 30.15 -27.98 32.53
N PRO A 351 30.69 -26.76 32.33
CA PRO A 351 31.23 -25.95 33.41
C PRO A 351 30.14 -25.07 34.06
N HIS A 352 30.36 -24.79 35.35
CA HIS A 352 29.59 -23.93 36.23
C HIS A 352 29.75 -22.44 35.94
#